data_AF-A0A6A4KIH5-F1
#
_entry.id   AF-A0A6A4KIH5-F1
#
_cell.length_a   1.000
_cell.length_b   1.000
_cell.length_c   1.000
_cell.angle_alpha   90.00
_cell.angle_beta   90.00
_cell.angle_gamma   90.00
#
_symmetry.space_group_name_H-M   'P 1'
#
loop_
_entity.id
_entity.type
_entity.pdbx_description
1 polymer ?
#
loop_
_entity_poly.entity_id
_entity_poly.type
_entity_poly.pdbx_seq_one_letter_code
_entity_poly.pdbx_strand_id
1 'polypeptide(L)'
;MFHVFGLAVIMYARLQRGDGIVSMAKFDLEMFLRAMEKYRVTHLWVVPPIVLALAKNSVLRKYDVSSVRQSRPLQRLWGRIRWKNVAPFKRLRRVKFVDSVPKTAVGKILRRVLIEEVRSK
;
A
#
# COMPACT_ATOMS: atom_id res chain seq x y z
N MET A 1 -1.91 -6.25 17.17
CA MET A 1 -1.95 -5.93 15.72
C MET A 1 -3.40 -5.91 15.26
N PHE A 2 -4.06 -4.75 15.25
CA PHE A 2 -5.53 -4.64 15.05
C PHE A 2 -5.95 -4.24 13.62
N HIS A 3 -5.01 -4.25 12.68
CA HIS A 3 -5.24 -3.79 11.31
C HIS A 3 -5.34 -4.97 10.35
N VAL A 4 -6.45 -5.10 9.61
CA VAL A 4 -6.72 -6.24 8.72
C VAL A 4 -5.63 -6.45 7.67
N PHE A 5 -5.10 -5.37 7.09
CA PHE A 5 -3.95 -5.45 6.17
C PHE A 5 -2.71 -6.06 6.85
N GLY A 6 -2.41 -5.62 8.07
CA GLY A 6 -1.29 -6.13 8.83
C GLY A 6 -1.46 -7.63 9.12
N LEU A 7 -2.63 -8.02 9.61
CA LEU A 7 -2.90 -9.41 9.95
C LEU A 7 -2.90 -10.33 8.70
N ALA A 8 -3.67 -9.98 7.67
CA ALA A 8 -3.87 -10.85 6.51
C ALA A 8 -2.68 -10.86 5.53
N VAL A 9 -2.14 -9.67 5.20
CA VAL A 9 -1.13 -9.52 4.13
C VAL A 9 0.29 -9.65 4.66
N ILE A 10 0.55 -9.16 5.88
CA ILE A 10 1.89 -9.22 6.46
C ILE A 10 2.01 -10.48 7.31
N MET A 11 1.15 -10.70 8.31
CA MET A 11 1.33 -11.81 9.24
C MET A 11 1.01 -13.17 8.60
N TYR A 12 -0.23 -13.41 8.19
CA TYR A 12 -0.63 -14.72 7.67
C TYR A 12 0.11 -15.10 6.37
N ALA A 13 0.17 -14.19 5.39
CA ALA A 13 0.76 -14.51 4.09
C ALA A 13 2.28 -14.70 4.11
N ARG A 14 2.98 -14.19 5.15
CA ARG A 14 4.43 -14.37 5.33
C ARG A 14 4.73 -15.57 6.22
N LEU A 15 3.97 -15.75 7.29
CA LEU A 15 4.10 -16.92 8.13
C LEU A 15 3.81 -18.23 7.37
N GLN A 16 2.80 -18.25 6.49
CA GLN A 16 2.53 -19.39 5.59
C GLN A 16 3.67 -19.72 4.63
N ARG A 17 4.57 -18.77 4.36
CA ARG A 17 5.78 -18.96 3.52
C ARG A 17 7.02 -19.31 4.35
N GLY A 18 6.91 -19.33 5.68
CA GLY A 18 8.05 -19.52 6.58
C GLY A 18 8.93 -18.28 6.76
N ASP A 19 8.45 -17.10 6.35
CA ASP A 19 9.20 -15.85 6.49
C ASP A 19 9.22 -15.39 7.96
N GLY A 20 10.36 -14.87 8.42
CA GLY A 20 10.48 -14.20 9.72
C GLY A 20 9.80 -12.83 9.73
N ILE A 21 9.07 -12.50 10.81
CA ILE A 21 8.35 -11.23 10.96
C ILE A 21 8.93 -10.43 12.12
N VAL A 22 9.41 -9.23 11.83
CA VAL A 22 9.84 -8.27 12.85
C VAL A 22 8.69 -7.28 13.08
N SER A 23 8.20 -7.20 14.31
CA SER A 23 7.12 -6.30 14.70
C SER A 23 7.60 -5.31 15.77
N MET A 24 6.98 -4.12 15.79
CA MET A 24 7.24 -3.08 16.78
C MET A 24 5.92 -2.53 17.31
N ALA A 25 5.89 -2.18 18.60
CA ALA A 25 4.68 -1.68 19.25
C ALA A 25 4.28 -0.29 18.75
N LYS A 26 5.27 0.57 18.48
CA LYS A 26 5.10 1.93 17.96
C LYS A 26 6.19 2.21 16.92
N PHE A 27 5.85 2.99 15.91
CA PHE A 27 6.81 3.43 14.90
C PHE A 27 7.74 4.48 15.49
N ASP A 28 9.04 4.19 15.43
CA ASP A 28 10.13 5.12 15.67
C ASP A 28 11.17 4.94 14.56
N LEU A 29 11.65 6.04 13.98
CA LEU A 29 12.48 5.98 12.78
C LEU A 29 13.86 5.37 13.04
N GLU A 30 14.50 5.70 14.17
CA GLU A 30 15.82 5.15 14.50
C GLU A 30 15.72 3.66 14.86
N MET A 31 14.74 3.29 15.68
CA MET A 31 14.50 1.88 16.01
C MET A 31 14.15 1.06 14.77
N PHE A 32 13.39 1.64 13.85
CA PHE A 32 13.07 1.02 12.56
C PHE A 32 14.33 0.78 11.71
N LEU A 33 15.20 1.78 11.59
CA LEU A 33 16.46 1.66 10.85
C LEU A 33 17.42 0.65 11.47
N ARG A 34 17.59 0.68 12.79
CA ARG A 34 18.40 -0.31 13.53
C ARG A 34 17.87 -1.73 13.37
N ALA A 35 16.54 -1.90 13.41
CA ALA A 35 15.92 -3.21 13.20
C ALA A 35 16.12 -3.71 11.75
N MET A 36 16.03 -2.81 10.77
CA MET A 36 16.30 -3.17 9.37
C MET A 36 17.73 -3.68 9.16
N GLU A 37 18.71 -2.98 9.74
CA GLU A 37 20.13 -3.36 9.66
C GLU A 37 20.40 -4.67 10.42
N LYS A 38 19.95 -4.76 11.67
CA LYS A 38 20.15 -5.94 12.54
C LYS A 38 19.55 -7.22 11.97
N TYR A 39 18.32 -7.15 11.45
CA TYR A 39 17.60 -8.32 10.96
C TYR A 39 17.68 -8.49 9.44
N ARG A 40 18.45 -7.64 8.74
CA ARG A 40 18.62 -7.61 7.27
C ARG A 40 17.29 -7.77 6.52
N VAL A 41 16.35 -6.89 6.82
CA VAL A 41 14.97 -7.00 6.32
C VAL A 41 14.95 -6.98 4.79
N THR A 42 14.28 -7.97 4.20
CA THR A 42 14.21 -8.14 2.74
C THR A 42 12.98 -7.51 2.10
N HIS A 43 11.86 -7.42 2.83
CA HIS A 43 10.61 -6.89 2.29
C HIS A 43 10.01 -5.88 3.27
N LEU A 44 9.88 -4.64 2.81
CA LEU A 44 9.29 -3.56 3.59
C LEU A 44 7.84 -3.32 3.17
N TRP A 45 6.92 -3.48 4.12
CA TRP A 45 5.51 -3.11 3.95
C TRP A 45 5.24 -1.85 4.75
N VAL A 46 5.39 -0.69 4.11
CA VAL A 46 5.24 0.64 4.73
C VAL A 46 4.15 1.44 4.05
N VAL A 47 3.49 2.30 4.82
CA VAL A 47 2.47 3.23 4.31
C VAL A 47 3.12 4.47 3.69
N PRO A 48 2.45 5.15 2.74
CA PRO A 48 3.02 6.31 2.04
C PRO A 48 3.62 7.41 2.94
N PRO A 49 3.01 7.76 4.09
CA PRO A 49 3.61 8.75 5.01
C PRO A 49 4.98 8.35 5.55
N ILE A 50 5.21 7.07 5.83
CA ILE A 50 6.50 6.56 6.32
C ILE A 50 7.54 6.60 5.21
N VAL A 51 7.16 6.26 3.97
CA VAL A 51 8.05 6.39 2.81
C VAL A 51 8.49 7.85 2.63
N LEU A 52 7.57 8.80 2.78
CA LEU A 52 7.89 10.22 2.70
C LEU A 52 8.81 10.67 3.85
N ALA A 53 8.54 10.20 5.07
CA ALA A 53 9.39 10.48 6.23
C ALA A 53 10.80 9.91 6.08
N LEU A 54 10.93 8.71 5.49
CA LEU A 54 12.20 8.11 5.11
C LEU A 54 12.90 8.98 4.05
N ALA A 55 12.21 9.35 2.98
CA ALA A 55 12.79 10.16 1.90
C ALA A 55 13.28 11.55 2.35
N LYS A 56 12.59 12.17 3.33
CA LYS A 56 12.94 13.49 3.85
C LYS A 56 14.09 13.47 4.86
N ASN A 57 14.31 12.37 5.56
CA ASN A 57 15.29 12.30 6.64
C ASN A 57 16.64 11.74 6.16
N SER A 58 17.70 12.52 6.31
CA SER A 58 19.07 12.16 5.94
C SER A 58 19.69 11.05 6.81
N VAL A 59 19.03 10.71 7.93
CA VAL A 59 19.45 9.65 8.87
C VAL A 59 19.58 8.28 8.19
N LEU A 60 18.82 8.04 7.12
CA LEU A 60 18.93 6.83 6.29
C LEU A 60 20.35 6.54 5.80
N ARG A 61 21.16 7.58 5.54
CA ARG A 61 22.52 7.42 5.01
C ARG A 61 23.48 6.77 5.99
N LYS A 62 23.14 6.74 7.28
CA LYS A 62 23.98 6.16 8.34
C LYS A 62 23.79 4.66 8.52
N TYR A 63 22.77 4.06 7.91
CA TYR A 63 22.39 2.65 8.12
C TYR A 63 22.45 1.87 6.81
N ASP A 64 22.91 0.62 6.85
CA ASP A 64 22.91 -0.25 5.66
C ASP A 64 21.50 -0.79 5.39
N VAL A 65 20.88 -0.30 4.30
CA VAL A 65 19.55 -0.73 3.82
C VAL A 65 19.61 -1.56 2.53
N SER A 66 20.79 -2.05 2.15
CA SER A 66 21.01 -2.83 0.92
C SER A 66 20.22 -4.13 0.83
N SER A 67 19.77 -4.67 1.97
CA SER A 67 18.99 -5.91 2.02
C SER A 67 17.54 -5.76 1.51
N VAL A 68 17.02 -4.53 1.46
CA VAL A 68 15.62 -4.27 1.13
C VAL A 68 15.38 -4.50 -0.35
N ARG A 69 14.67 -5.58 -0.68
CA ARG A 69 14.20 -5.88 -2.03
C ARG A 69 12.89 -5.16 -2.27
N GLN A 70 12.80 -4.48 -3.41
CA GLN A 70 11.60 -3.76 -3.82
C GLN A 70 10.39 -4.70 -3.78
N SER A 71 9.39 -4.35 -2.98
CA SER A 71 8.11 -5.07 -3.01
C SER A 71 7.56 -4.95 -4.42
N ARG A 72 7.31 -6.10 -5.07
CA ARG A 72 6.78 -6.14 -6.45
C ARG A 72 5.66 -5.11 -6.60
N PRO A 73 5.70 -4.23 -7.62
CA PRO A 73 4.74 -3.15 -7.74
C PRO A 73 3.32 -3.71 -7.75
N LEU A 74 2.44 -3.10 -6.93
CA LEU A 74 1.02 -3.44 -6.83
C LEU A 74 0.35 -3.50 -8.21
N GLN A 75 0.86 -2.73 -9.18
CA GLN A 75 0.47 -2.75 -10.60
C GLN A 75 0.45 -4.17 -11.21
N ARG A 76 1.38 -5.06 -10.84
CA ARG A 76 1.36 -6.48 -11.29
C ARG A 76 0.28 -7.32 -10.60
N LEU A 77 -0.18 -6.89 -9.41
CA LEU A 77 -1.28 -7.53 -8.69
C LEU A 77 -2.65 -7.18 -9.30
N TRP A 78 -2.80 -5.96 -9.85
CA TRP A 78 -4.01 -5.54 -10.57
C TRP A 78 -4.29 -6.42 -11.79
N GLY A 79 -3.25 -6.87 -12.51
CA GLY A 79 -3.39 -7.84 -13.61
C GLY A 79 -3.85 -9.25 -13.17
N ARG A 80 -3.90 -9.52 -11.86
CA ARG A 80 -4.26 -10.82 -11.28
C ARG A 80 -5.66 -10.86 -10.69
N ILE A 81 -6.47 -9.80 -10.84
CA ILE A 81 -7.88 -9.84 -10.46
C ILE A 81 -8.55 -10.96 -11.23
N ARG A 82 -8.92 -12.01 -10.50
CA ARG A 82 -9.60 -13.18 -11.05
C ARG A 82 -11.05 -12.77 -11.31
N TRP A 83 -11.31 -12.10 -12.43
CA TRP A 83 -12.62 -11.50 -12.77
C TRP A 83 -13.79 -12.48 -12.66
N LYS A 84 -13.51 -13.78 -12.87
CA LYS A 84 -14.44 -14.89 -12.65
C LYS A 84 -15.03 -14.98 -11.24
N ASN A 85 -14.30 -14.55 -10.20
CA ASN A 85 -14.74 -14.55 -8.80
C ASN A 85 -15.29 -13.19 -8.33
N VAL A 86 -15.32 -12.19 -9.20
CA VAL A 86 -15.90 -10.87 -8.91
C VAL A 86 -17.34 -10.88 -9.39
N ALA A 87 -18.28 -10.55 -8.51
CA ALA A 87 -19.70 -10.44 -8.85
C ALA A 87 -19.88 -9.51 -10.07
N PRO A 88 -20.75 -9.85 -11.04
CA PRO A 88 -20.81 -9.14 -12.33
C PRO A 88 -20.92 -7.61 -12.20
N PHE A 89 -21.68 -7.12 -11.22
CA PHE A 89 -21.88 -5.70 -10.98
C PHE A 89 -20.67 -4.96 -10.37
N LYS A 90 -19.68 -5.69 -9.81
CA LYS A 90 -18.43 -5.15 -9.26
C LYS A 90 -17.26 -5.19 -10.26
N ARG A 91 -17.46 -5.77 -11.45
CA ARG A 91 -16.43 -5.80 -12.50
C ARG A 91 -16.27 -4.40 -13.10
N LEU A 92 -15.02 -3.95 -13.27
CA LEU A 92 -14.72 -2.69 -13.94
C LEU A 92 -15.08 -2.83 -15.41
N ARG A 93 -16.00 -1.98 -15.89
CA ARG A 93 -16.45 -1.99 -17.30
C ARG A 93 -15.72 -0.97 -18.15
N ARG A 94 -15.45 0.22 -17.59
CA ARG A 94 -14.73 1.31 -18.24
C ARG A 94 -13.92 2.05 -17.18
N VAL A 95 -12.72 2.49 -17.57
CA VAL A 95 -11.85 3.33 -16.73
C VAL A 95 -11.58 4.60 -17.51
N LYS A 96 -11.90 5.75 -16.92
CA LYS A 96 -11.57 7.07 -17.46
C LYS A 96 -10.69 7.77 -16.43
N PHE A 97 -9.54 8.23 -16.87
CA PHE A 97 -8.69 9.10 -16.07
C PHE A 97 -9.24 10.52 -16.17
N VAL A 98 -9.45 11.15 -15.03
CA VAL A 98 -9.90 12.55 -14.91
C VAL A 98 -8.90 13.28 -14.04
N ASP A 99 -8.59 14.52 -14.40
CA ASP A 99 -7.58 15.33 -13.71
C ASP A 99 -8.00 15.67 -12.29
N SER A 100 -9.31 15.76 -12.03
CA SER A 100 -9.84 15.93 -10.68
C SER A 100 -11.18 15.22 -10.51
N VAL A 101 -11.39 14.65 -9.32
CA VAL A 101 -12.67 14.05 -8.93
C VAL A 101 -13.54 15.17 -8.34
N PRO A 102 -14.78 15.39 -8.85
CA PRO A 102 -15.67 16.41 -8.31
C PRO A 102 -16.01 16.07 -6.87
N LYS A 103 -15.70 17.01 -5.97
CA LYS A 103 -15.91 16.88 -4.53
C LYS A 103 -16.66 18.10 -4.02
N THR A 104 -17.48 17.88 -3.00
CA THR A 104 -18.04 18.95 -2.17
C THR A 104 -16.94 19.66 -1.38
N ALA A 105 -17.24 20.83 -0.80
CA ALA A 105 -16.33 21.55 0.11
C ALA A 105 -15.83 20.70 1.30
N VAL A 106 -16.58 19.65 1.68
CA VAL A 106 -16.25 18.70 2.76
C VAL A 106 -15.53 17.44 2.22
N GLY A 107 -15.14 17.42 0.94
CA GLY A 107 -14.38 16.32 0.33
C GLY A 107 -15.20 15.09 -0.06
N LYS A 108 -16.53 15.08 0.15
CA LYS A 108 -17.39 13.99 -0.32
C LYS A 108 -17.47 14.03 -1.85
N ILE A 109 -17.25 12.88 -2.48
CA ILE A 109 -17.32 12.72 -3.94
C ILE A 109 -18.76 12.94 -4.40
N LEU A 110 -18.94 13.84 -5.38
CA LEU A 110 -20.23 14.11 -6.01
C LEU A 110 -20.53 13.03 -7.04
N ARG A 111 -20.96 11.86 -6.55
CA ARG A 111 -21.24 10.68 -7.38
C ARG A 111 -22.28 10.97 -8.47
N ARG A 112 -23.25 11.86 -8.21
CA ARG A 112 -24.29 12.23 -9.17
C ARG A 112 -23.70 12.89 -10.43
N VAL A 113 -22.79 13.85 -10.25
CA VAL A 113 -22.12 14.56 -11.35
C VAL A 113 -21.31 13.56 -12.20
N LEU A 114 -20.59 12.65 -11.56
CA LEU A 114 -19.85 11.60 -12.27
C LEU A 114 -20.78 10.65 -13.05
N ILE A 115 -21.96 10.34 -12.50
CA ILE A 115 -22.94 9.50 -13.20
C ILE A 115 -23.52 10.26 -14.42
N GLU A 116 -23.81 11.54 -14.28
CA GLU A 116 -24.29 12.39 -15.38
C GLU A 116 -23.24 12.54 -16.48
N GLU A 117 -21.97 12.76 -16.13
CA GLU A 117 -20.86 12.85 -17.09
C GLU A 117 -20.62 11.53 -17.85
N VAL A 118 -20.83 10.39 -17.20
CA VAL A 118 -20.75 9.06 -17.84
C VAL A 118 -21.99 8.78 -18.70
N ARG A 119 -23.15 9.34 -18.37
CA ARG A 119 -24.40 9.17 -19.15
C ARG A 119 -24.51 10.11 -20.34
N SER A 120 -23.87 11.28 -20.28
CA SER A 120 -23.86 12.30 -21.34
C SER A 120 -22.89 11.97 -22.49
N LYS A 121 -22.18 10.85 -22.46
CA LYS A 121 -21.23 10.38 -23.48
C LYS A 121 -21.56 8.96 -23.91
#